data_AF-A0A382WH28-F1
#
_entry.id   AF-A0A382WH28-F1
#
_cell.length_a   1.000
_cell.length_b   1.000
_cell.length_c   1.000
_cell.angle_alpha   90.00
_cell.angle_beta   90.00
_cell.angle_gamma   90.00
#
_symmetry.space_group_name_H-M   'P 1'
#
loop_
_entity.id
_entity.type
_entity.pdbx_description
1 polymer ?
#
loop_
_entity_poly.entity_id
_entity_poly.type
_entity_poly.pdbx_seq_one_letter_code
_entity_poly.pdbx_strand_id
1 'polypeptide(L)'
;ARVLFSDIGDAEQVLFKAATELLPPVISGVMLAAVLSAIMSTADSQLLVASSAISYDWDLANTNNRADLRRTRITVVAVLSMATALALFWRADIFSRVLFAWSAAGSAFGPILIMRLLGRSVSSRATLSAMLLGFGLTVVISFFPDAPGDAAERLVPFIVALCIALLGSKKIPFSTD
;
A
#
# COMPACT_ATOMS: atom_id res chain seq x y z
N ALA A 1 -4.33 26.24 11.02
CA ALA A 1 -5.32 25.67 10.08
C ALA A 1 -6.57 25.17 10.80
N ARG A 2 -6.50 24.16 11.70
CA ARG A 2 -7.66 23.67 12.49
C ARG A 2 -8.39 24.73 13.34
N VAL A 3 -7.72 25.82 13.71
CA VAL A 3 -8.30 26.94 14.49
C VAL A 3 -9.06 27.94 13.61
N LEU A 4 -8.76 28.01 12.31
CA LEU A 4 -9.42 28.95 11.38
C LEU A 4 -10.66 28.35 10.70
N PHE A 5 -10.70 27.02 10.56
CA PHE A 5 -11.79 26.30 9.90
C PHE A 5 -12.36 25.25 10.87
N SER A 6 -13.26 25.67 11.75
CA SER A 6 -13.90 24.81 12.75
C SER A 6 -15.09 24.00 12.21
N ASP A 7 -15.51 24.25 10.96
CA ASP A 7 -16.75 23.72 10.35
C ASP A 7 -16.47 22.88 9.08
N ILE A 8 -15.41 22.08 9.14
CA ILE A 8 -15.05 21.14 8.07
C ILE A 8 -15.45 19.75 8.54
N GLY A 9 -16.58 19.26 8.02
CA GLY A 9 -17.00 17.87 8.23
C GLY A 9 -16.00 16.85 7.67
N ASP A 10 -15.15 17.26 6.73
CA ASP A 10 -14.09 16.44 6.12
C ASP A 10 -12.73 17.17 6.20
N ALA A 11 -11.81 16.61 7.00
CA ALA A 11 -10.48 17.15 7.20
C ALA A 11 -9.60 17.05 5.94
N GLU A 12 -9.97 16.22 4.97
CA GLU A 12 -9.19 16.02 3.74
C GLU A 12 -9.39 17.16 2.73
N GLN A 13 -10.47 17.93 2.90
CA GLN A 13 -10.81 19.06 2.04
C GLN A 13 -10.26 20.40 2.53
N VAL A 14 -9.55 20.42 3.67
CA VAL A 14 -8.98 21.63 4.29
C VAL A 14 -8.14 22.41 3.27
N LEU A 15 -7.26 21.72 2.55
CA LEU A 15 -6.34 22.35 1.62
C LEU A 15 -7.10 23.06 0.48
N PHE A 16 -8.12 22.40 -0.07
CA PHE A 16 -8.90 22.93 -1.18
C PHE A 16 -9.77 24.11 -0.76
N LYS A 17 -10.45 24.00 0.39
CA LYS A 17 -11.22 25.13 0.96
C LYS A 17 -10.33 26.34 1.27
N ALA A 18 -9.20 26.10 1.93
CA ALA A 18 -8.25 27.16 2.26
C ALA A 18 -7.71 27.84 1.00
N ALA A 19 -7.40 27.07 -0.05
CA ALA A 19 -6.95 27.62 -1.32
C ALA A 19 -8.02 28.51 -1.98
N THR A 20 -9.29 28.11 -1.96
CA THR A 20 -10.37 28.90 -2.57
C THR A 20 -10.74 30.16 -1.79
N GLU A 21 -10.57 30.16 -0.46
CA GLU A 21 -10.93 31.31 0.38
C GLU A 21 -9.79 32.32 0.53
N LEU A 22 -8.54 31.87 0.53
CA LEU A 22 -7.39 32.73 0.83
C LEU A 22 -6.65 33.23 -0.42
N LEU A 23 -6.83 32.58 -1.58
CA LEU A 23 -6.09 32.91 -2.81
C LEU A 23 -7.00 33.54 -3.88
N PRO A 24 -6.45 34.39 -4.76
CA PRO A 24 -7.14 34.86 -5.95
C PRO A 24 -7.63 33.69 -6.83
N PRO A 25 -8.78 33.81 -7.52
CA PRO A 25 -9.39 32.72 -8.31
C PRO A 25 -8.46 32.06 -9.33
N VAL A 26 -7.59 32.85 -9.96
CA VAL A 26 -6.63 32.33 -10.94
C VAL A 26 -5.57 31.45 -10.27
N ILE A 27 -5.07 31.87 -9.11
CA ILE A 27 -4.00 31.16 -8.39
C ILE A 27 -4.56 29.91 -7.70
N SER A 28 -5.76 29.99 -7.11
CA SER A 28 -6.43 28.81 -6.54
C SER A 28 -6.73 27.76 -7.60
N GLY A 29 -7.17 28.16 -8.80
CA GLY A 29 -7.35 27.26 -9.94
C GLY A 29 -6.06 26.57 -10.37
N VAL A 30 -4.96 27.32 -10.49
CA VAL A 30 -3.64 26.75 -10.82
C VAL A 30 -3.14 25.79 -9.73
N MET A 31 -3.31 26.14 -8.45
CA MET A 31 -2.94 25.29 -7.32
C MET A 31 -3.73 23.97 -7.31
N LEU A 32 -5.05 24.04 -7.49
CA LEU A 32 -5.92 22.87 -7.58
C LEU A 32 -5.48 21.95 -8.73
N ALA A 33 -5.23 22.51 -9.91
CA ALA A 33 -4.74 21.77 -11.07
C ALA A 33 -3.38 21.11 -10.80
N ALA A 34 -2.46 21.81 -10.14
CA ALA A 34 -1.14 21.27 -9.79
C ALA A 34 -1.23 20.08 -8.82
N VAL A 35 -2.08 20.18 -7.78
CA VAL A 35 -2.30 19.10 -6.82
C VAL A 35 -2.93 17.88 -7.50
N LEU A 36 -3.98 18.09 -8.30
CA LEU A 36 -4.63 17.00 -9.04
C LEU A 36 -3.67 16.33 -10.03
N SER A 37 -2.84 17.11 -10.72
CA SER A 37 -1.80 16.62 -11.62
C SER A 37 -0.78 15.73 -10.88
N ALA A 38 -0.30 16.17 -9.72
CA ALA A 38 0.64 15.40 -8.90
C ALA A 38 0.03 14.08 -8.36
N ILE A 39 -1.25 14.10 -7.99
CA ILE A 39 -1.98 12.88 -7.58
C ILE A 39 -2.10 11.92 -8.76
N MET A 40 -2.45 12.42 -9.95
CA MET A 40 -2.60 11.59 -11.16
C MET A 40 -1.28 10.95 -11.56
N SER A 41 -0.16 11.70 -11.58
CA SER A 41 1.16 11.12 -11.88
C SER A 41 1.58 10.05 -10.89
N THR A 42 1.23 10.21 -9.61
CA THR A 42 1.53 9.21 -8.57
C THR A 42 0.66 7.97 -8.79
N ALA A 43 -0.64 8.14 -9.00
CA ALA A 43 -1.58 7.05 -9.24
C ALA A 43 -1.19 6.23 -10.49
N ASP A 44 -0.82 6.90 -11.58
CA ASP A 44 -0.38 6.26 -12.82
C ASP A 44 0.87 5.40 -12.59
N SER A 45 1.85 5.93 -11.85
CA SER A 45 3.07 5.17 -11.53
C SER A 45 2.78 3.92 -10.68
N GLN A 46 1.90 4.02 -9.67
CA GLN A 46 1.55 2.89 -8.80
C GLN A 46 0.72 1.84 -9.54
N LEU A 47 -0.20 2.26 -10.41
CA LEU A 47 -0.98 1.36 -11.26
C LEU A 47 -0.09 0.60 -12.23
N LEU A 48 0.88 1.27 -12.85
CA LEU A 48 1.83 0.62 -13.76
C LEU A 48 2.77 -0.35 -13.02
N VAL A 49 3.25 0.00 -11.83
CA VAL A 49 4.08 -0.91 -11.01
C VAL A 49 3.29 -2.15 -10.60
N ALA A 50 2.07 -1.97 -10.08
CA ALA A 50 1.24 -3.09 -9.64
C ALA A 50 0.83 -4.01 -10.81
N SER A 51 0.40 -3.43 -11.94
CA SER A 51 0.02 -4.21 -13.12
C SER A 51 1.21 -4.93 -13.76
N SER A 52 2.41 -4.33 -13.74
CA SER A 52 3.62 -4.97 -14.24
C SER A 52 4.04 -6.15 -13.37
N ALA A 53 3.97 -6.01 -12.05
CA ALA A 53 4.25 -7.11 -11.12
C ALA A 53 3.32 -8.31 -11.37
N ILE A 54 2.01 -8.06 -11.50
CA ILE A 54 1.02 -9.10 -11.79
C ILE A 54 1.27 -9.74 -13.17
N SER A 55 1.57 -8.92 -14.19
CA SER A 55 1.84 -9.42 -15.54
C SER A 55 3.08 -10.33 -15.57
N TYR A 56 4.11 -9.98 -14.81
CA TYR A 56 5.33 -10.76 -14.68
C TYR A 56 5.11 -12.07 -13.92
N ASP A 57 4.45 -12.02 -12.76
CA ASP A 57 4.20 -13.20 -11.91
C ASP A 57 3.29 -14.23 -12.58
N TRP A 58 2.42 -13.80 -13.50
CA TRP A 58 1.54 -14.69 -14.27
C TRP A 58 2.10 -15.07 -15.65
N ASP A 59 3.38 -14.77 -15.91
CA ASP A 59 4.07 -15.03 -17.20
C ASP A 59 3.33 -14.46 -18.43
N LEU A 60 2.55 -13.39 -18.22
CA LEU A 60 1.79 -12.69 -19.26
C LEU A 60 2.67 -11.72 -20.08
N ALA A 61 3.89 -11.47 -19.59
CA ALA A 61 4.86 -10.54 -20.16
C ALA A 61 6.04 -11.24 -20.88
N ASN A 62 5.89 -12.51 -21.26
CA ASN A 62 6.95 -13.24 -21.97
C ASN A 62 7.31 -12.53 -23.30
N THR A 63 8.60 -12.34 -23.56
CA THR A 63 9.12 -11.13 -24.24
C THR A 63 9.01 -11.12 -25.77
N ASN A 64 8.21 -11.99 -26.40
CA ASN A 64 8.39 -12.25 -27.83
C ASN A 64 7.15 -12.11 -28.73
N ASN A 65 5.97 -11.71 -28.24
CA ASN A 65 4.79 -11.66 -29.09
C ASN A 65 3.93 -10.38 -28.93
N ARG A 66 3.38 -9.88 -30.05
CA ARG A 66 2.40 -8.77 -30.07
C ARG A 66 1.12 -9.09 -29.27
N ALA A 67 0.87 -10.37 -28.99
CA ALA A 67 -0.19 -10.84 -28.11
C ALA A 67 0.01 -10.39 -26.63
N ASP A 68 1.25 -10.16 -26.20
CA ASP A 68 1.59 -9.84 -24.81
C ASP A 68 1.29 -8.38 -24.42
N LEU A 69 1.31 -7.47 -25.41
CA LEU A 69 0.89 -6.07 -25.18
C LEU A 69 -0.61 -5.96 -24.89
N ARG A 70 -1.45 -6.78 -25.53
CA ARG A 70 -2.89 -6.80 -25.25
C ARG A 70 -3.16 -7.36 -23.85
N ARG A 71 -2.47 -8.44 -23.47
CA ARG A 71 -2.58 -9.05 -22.14
C ARG A 71 -2.16 -8.08 -21.04
N THR A 72 -1.04 -7.40 -21.20
CA THR A 72 -0.57 -6.38 -20.25
C THR A 72 -1.58 -5.23 -20.10
N ARG A 73 -2.16 -4.74 -21.21
CA ARG A 73 -3.21 -3.70 -21.14
C ARG A 73 -4.47 -4.18 -20.43
N ILE A 74 -4.88 -5.44 -20.63
CA ILE A 74 -6.02 -6.05 -19.91
C ILE A 74 -5.72 -6.10 -18.41
N THR A 75 -4.50 -6.47 -18.01
CA THR A 75 -4.08 -6.46 -16.60
C THR A 75 -4.18 -5.05 -15.99
N VAL A 76 -3.71 -4.02 -16.70
CA VAL A 76 -3.85 -2.61 -16.26
C VAL A 76 -5.32 -2.26 -16.04
N VAL A 77 -6.20 -2.56 -17.02
CA VAL A 77 -7.64 -2.28 -16.92
C VAL A 77 -8.27 -3.05 -15.76
N ALA A 78 -7.88 -4.30 -15.52
CA ALA A 78 -8.38 -5.10 -14.42
C ALA A 78 -7.98 -4.54 -13.04
N VAL A 79 -6.70 -4.17 -12.88
CA VAL A 79 -6.18 -3.54 -11.66
C VAL A 79 -6.86 -2.20 -11.41
N LEU A 80 -7.01 -1.36 -12.45
CA LEU A 80 -7.71 -0.08 -12.36
C LEU A 80 -9.18 -0.28 -11.94
N SER A 81 -9.88 -1.22 -12.58
CA SER A 81 -11.28 -1.53 -12.26
C SER A 81 -11.45 -1.97 -10.80
N MET A 82 -10.54 -2.81 -10.30
CA MET A 82 -10.55 -3.26 -8.91
C MET A 82 -10.23 -2.12 -7.93
N ALA A 83 -9.24 -1.28 -8.25
CA ALA A 83 -8.92 -0.10 -7.45
C ALA A 83 -10.10 0.89 -7.38
N THR A 84 -10.77 1.16 -8.51
CA THR A 84 -11.97 2.01 -8.55
C THR A 84 -13.12 1.41 -7.76
N ALA A 85 -13.36 0.10 -7.86
CA ALA A 85 -14.39 -0.58 -7.07
C ALA A 85 -14.11 -0.43 -5.56
N LEU A 86 -12.88 -0.69 -5.11
CA LEU A 86 -12.48 -0.49 -3.71
C LEU A 86 -12.61 0.97 -3.26
N ALA A 87 -12.31 1.94 -4.13
CA ALA A 87 -12.48 3.36 -3.84
C ALA A 87 -13.96 3.72 -3.61
N LEU A 88 -14.87 3.17 -4.42
CA LEU A 88 -16.31 3.48 -4.38
C LEU A 88 -17.07 2.75 -3.25
N PHE A 89 -16.77 1.48 -3.00
CA PHE A 89 -17.52 0.65 -2.04
C PHE A 89 -17.01 0.79 -0.60
N TRP A 90 -15.70 0.97 -0.41
CA TRP A 90 -15.12 1.09 0.92
C TRP A 90 -15.10 2.56 1.32
N ARG A 91 -16.07 3.05 2.09
CA ARG A 91 -16.08 4.46 2.54
C ARG A 91 -15.15 4.62 3.75
N ALA A 92 -13.93 5.07 3.51
CA ALA A 92 -12.95 5.44 4.53
C ALA A 92 -12.19 6.69 4.08
N ASP A 93 -11.69 7.46 5.04
CA ASP A 93 -10.81 8.60 4.78
C ASP A 93 -9.50 8.14 4.09
N ILE A 94 -8.96 8.96 3.21
CA ILE A 94 -7.71 8.71 2.48
C ILE A 94 -6.57 8.40 3.46
N PHE A 95 -6.48 9.12 4.59
CA PHE A 95 -5.43 8.88 5.57
C PHE A 95 -5.46 7.46 6.14
N SER A 96 -6.62 6.98 6.59
CA SER A 96 -6.83 5.62 7.10
C SER A 96 -6.56 4.58 6.03
N ARG A 97 -6.95 4.80 4.77
CA ARG A 97 -6.65 3.88 3.66
C ARG A 97 -5.16 3.74 3.39
N VAL A 98 -4.44 4.87 3.37
CA VAL A 98 -2.98 4.88 3.16
C VAL A 98 -2.29 4.17 4.31
N LEU A 99 -2.72 4.44 5.54
CA LEU A 99 -2.13 3.88 6.74
C LEU A 99 -2.39 2.37 6.87
N PHE A 100 -3.59 1.92 6.50
CA PHE A 100 -3.91 0.51 6.32
C PHE A 100 -3.01 -0.15 5.27
N ALA A 101 -2.90 0.43 4.07
CA ALA A 101 -2.09 -0.12 2.99
C ALA A 101 -0.61 -0.25 3.41
N TRP A 102 -0.08 0.76 4.08
CA TRP A 102 1.30 0.71 4.58
C TRP A 102 1.47 -0.30 5.73
N SER A 103 0.52 -0.39 6.65
CA SER A 103 0.55 -1.40 7.72
C SER A 103 0.50 -2.82 7.16
N ALA A 104 -0.36 -3.06 6.16
CA ALA A 104 -0.53 -4.37 5.54
C ALA A 104 0.72 -4.78 4.74
N ALA A 105 1.27 -3.87 3.93
CA ALA A 105 2.52 -4.11 3.21
C ALA A 105 3.71 -4.29 4.17
N GLY A 106 3.79 -3.46 5.21
CA GLY A 106 4.84 -3.51 6.22
C GLY A 106 4.84 -4.81 7.02
N SER A 107 3.68 -5.28 7.47
CA SER A 107 3.55 -6.55 8.20
C SER A 107 3.77 -7.78 7.33
N ALA A 108 3.44 -7.73 6.03
CA ALA A 108 3.69 -8.84 5.11
C ALA A 108 5.18 -8.96 4.74
N PHE A 109 5.81 -7.87 4.31
CA PHE A 109 7.16 -7.91 3.73
C PHE A 109 8.27 -7.54 4.73
N GLY A 110 7.99 -6.62 5.66
CA GLY A 110 8.99 -6.09 6.58
C GLY A 110 9.70 -7.17 7.41
N PRO A 111 9.00 -8.12 8.04
CA PRO A 111 9.64 -9.17 8.83
C PRO A 111 10.62 -10.04 8.03
N ILE A 112 10.26 -10.40 6.80
CA ILE A 112 11.12 -11.19 5.91
C ILE A 112 12.34 -10.37 5.45
N LEU A 113 12.13 -9.10 5.12
CA LEU A 113 13.22 -8.20 4.75
C LEU A 113 14.22 -8.05 5.90
N ILE A 114 13.76 -7.85 7.13
CA ILE A 114 14.61 -7.77 8.32
C ILE A 114 15.42 -9.06 8.51
N MET A 115 14.79 -10.24 8.39
CA MET A 115 15.52 -11.51 8.52
C MET A 115 16.64 -11.65 7.48
N ARG A 116 16.39 -11.23 6.24
CA ARG A 116 17.40 -11.26 5.18
C ARG A 116 18.53 -10.26 5.43
N LEU A 117 18.22 -9.04 5.88
CA LEU A 117 19.22 -8.04 6.26
C LEU A 117 20.09 -8.48 7.45
N LEU A 118 19.54 -9.30 8.35
CA LEU A 118 20.28 -9.92 9.45
C LEU A 118 21.11 -11.15 9.03
N GLY A 119 21.24 -11.43 7.74
CA GLY A 119 22.03 -12.56 7.22
C GLY A 119 21.40 -13.93 7.53
N ARG A 120 20.08 -14.00 7.68
CA ARG A 120 19.36 -15.25 7.90
C ARG A 120 18.58 -15.68 6.66
N SER A 121 18.63 -16.97 6.34
CA SER A 121 17.76 -17.58 5.35
C SER A 121 16.49 -18.08 6.05
N VAL A 122 15.32 -17.66 5.57
CA VAL A 122 14.02 -18.12 6.08
C VAL A 122 13.52 -19.21 5.14
N SER A 123 13.04 -20.33 5.68
CA SER A 123 12.48 -21.40 4.85
C SER A 123 11.29 -20.91 4.01
N SER A 124 11.08 -21.47 2.83
CA SER A 124 10.00 -21.02 1.92
C SER A 124 8.62 -21.12 2.57
N ARG A 125 8.38 -22.18 3.35
CA ARG A 125 7.12 -22.38 4.09
C ARG A 125 6.91 -21.29 5.14
N ALA A 126 7.95 -20.99 5.92
CA ALA A 126 7.89 -19.94 6.94
C ALA A 126 7.76 -18.53 6.33
N THR A 127 8.37 -18.32 5.16
CA THR A 127 8.27 -17.05 4.41
C THR A 127 6.82 -16.81 4.00
N LEU A 128 6.20 -17.80 3.36
CA LEU A 128 4.81 -17.68 2.92
C LEU A 128 3.85 -17.54 4.11
N SER A 129 4.02 -18.33 5.17
CA SER A 129 3.16 -18.22 6.36
C SER A 129 3.30 -16.87 7.06
N ALA A 130 4.51 -16.31 7.16
CA ALA A 130 4.72 -15.00 7.76
C ALA A 130 4.06 -13.88 6.92
N MET A 131 4.21 -13.92 5.60
CA MET A 131 3.57 -12.96 4.70
C MET A 131 2.04 -13.02 4.80
N LEU A 132 1.45 -14.22 4.73
CA LEU A 132 0.00 -14.42 4.79
C LEU A 132 -0.58 -14.06 6.15
N LEU A 133 0.09 -14.42 7.25
CA LEU A 133 -0.39 -14.11 8.59
C LEU A 133 -0.20 -12.64 8.95
N GLY A 134 0.90 -11.99 8.53
CA GLY A 134 1.09 -10.56 8.71
C GLY A 134 0.03 -9.74 7.97
N PHE A 135 -0.18 -10.03 6.68
CA PHE A 135 -1.20 -9.38 5.87
C PHE A 135 -2.62 -9.68 6.40
N GLY A 136 -2.93 -10.96 6.59
CA GLY A 136 -4.26 -11.42 6.99
C GLY A 136 -4.66 -10.89 8.36
N LEU A 137 -3.75 -10.87 9.33
CA LEU A 137 -4.04 -10.32 10.66
C LEU A 137 -4.26 -8.80 10.60
N THR A 138 -3.52 -8.07 9.76
CA THR A 138 -3.78 -6.64 9.52
C THR A 138 -5.18 -6.41 8.92
N VAL A 139 -5.59 -7.24 7.96
CA VAL A 139 -6.94 -7.16 7.37
C VAL A 139 -8.01 -7.43 8.42
N VAL A 140 -7.87 -8.52 9.18
CA VAL A 140 -8.84 -8.94 10.19
C VAL A 140 -9.01 -7.86 11.27
N ILE A 141 -7.90 -7.34 11.81
CA ILE A 141 -7.93 -6.29 12.83
C ILE A 141 -8.58 -5.01 12.28
N SER A 142 -8.33 -4.65 11.03
CA SER A 142 -8.95 -3.49 10.39
C SER A 142 -10.49 -3.57 10.26
N PHE A 143 -11.11 -4.72 10.46
CA PHE A 143 -12.58 -4.87 10.51
C PHE A 143 -13.16 -4.72 11.92
N PHE A 144 -12.35 -4.72 12.97
CA PHE A 144 -12.83 -4.56 14.34
C PHE A 144 -12.85 -3.07 14.74
N PRO A 145 -14.01 -2.51 15.11
CA PRO A 145 -14.16 -1.07 15.39
C PRO A 145 -13.59 -0.60 16.75
N ASP A 146 -13.24 -1.51 17.66
CA ASP A 146 -12.85 -1.22 19.05
C ASP A 146 -11.59 -1.99 19.48
N ALA A 147 -10.46 -1.82 18.80
CA ALA A 147 -9.22 -2.42 19.29
C ALA A 147 -8.23 -1.40 19.89
N PRO A 148 -7.43 -1.85 20.88
CA PRO A 148 -6.84 -0.97 21.87
C PRO A 148 -5.57 -0.35 21.29
N GLY A 149 -5.65 0.93 20.91
CA GLY A 149 -4.50 1.73 20.54
C GLY A 149 -4.00 1.50 19.10
N ASP A 150 -4.05 2.59 18.33
CA ASP A 150 -3.68 2.71 16.91
C ASP A 150 -2.28 2.13 16.56
N ALA A 151 -1.36 2.09 17.53
CA ALA A 151 -0.03 1.53 17.35
C ALA A 151 0.05 0.03 17.65
N ALA A 152 -0.66 -0.46 18.67
CA ALA A 152 -0.58 -1.87 19.07
C ALA A 152 -1.22 -2.76 18.00
N GLU A 153 -2.34 -2.36 17.43
CA GLU A 153 -3.00 -3.05 16.31
C GLU A 153 -2.14 -3.18 15.06
N ARG A 154 -1.27 -2.20 14.80
CA ARG A 154 -0.37 -2.22 13.64
C ARG A 154 0.90 -3.01 13.90
N LEU A 155 1.36 -3.02 15.15
CA LEU A 155 2.56 -3.74 15.56
C LEU A 155 2.30 -5.23 15.79
N VAL A 156 1.11 -5.63 16.24
CA VAL A 156 0.76 -7.04 16.48
C VAL A 156 0.92 -7.90 15.23
N PRO A 157 0.34 -7.58 14.06
CA PRO A 157 0.56 -8.32 12.80
C PRO A 157 2.03 -8.43 12.43
N PHE A 158 2.78 -7.34 12.62
CA PHE A 158 4.21 -7.29 12.32
C PHE A 158 5.00 -8.22 13.25
N ILE A 159 4.76 -8.17 14.55
CA ILE A 159 5.44 -9.00 15.55
C ILE A 159 5.12 -10.47 15.32
N VAL A 160 3.85 -10.81 15.06
CA VAL A 160 3.44 -12.19 14.77
C VAL A 160 4.17 -12.73 13.55
N ALA A 161 4.17 -11.98 12.45
CA ALA A 161 4.90 -12.34 11.23
C ALA A 161 6.42 -12.45 11.46
N LEU A 162 6.99 -11.58 12.30
CA LEU A 162 8.41 -11.63 12.70
C LEU A 162 8.74 -12.86 13.52
N CYS A 163 7.90 -13.25 14.47
CA CYS A 163 8.09 -14.48 15.25
C CYS A 163 8.09 -15.72 14.35
N ILE A 164 7.15 -15.79 13.39
CA ILE A 164 7.10 -16.90 12.42
C ILE A 164 8.34 -16.93 11.55
N ALA A 165 8.78 -15.76 11.05
CA ALA A 165 9.98 -15.64 10.25
C ALA A 165 11.24 -16.06 11.04
N LEU A 166 11.35 -15.66 12.31
CA LEU A 166 12.44 -16.02 13.22
C LEU A 166 12.51 -17.54 13.46
N LEU A 167 11.37 -18.17 13.77
CA LEU A 167 11.28 -19.61 14.02
C LEU A 167 11.66 -20.43 12.78
N GLY A 168 11.33 -19.92 11.59
CA GLY A 168 11.68 -20.53 10.31
C GLY A 168 13.05 -20.15 9.76
N SER A 169 13.85 -19.35 10.50
CA SER A 169 15.13 -18.82 10.04
C SER A 169 16.33 -19.70 10.43
N LYS A 170 17.30 -19.79 9.53
CA LYS A 170 18.64 -20.37 9.78
C LYS A 170 19.69 -19.31 9.46
N LYS A 171 20.79 -19.28 10.22
CA LYS A 171 21.93 -18.42 9.88
C LYS A 171 22.52 -18.88 8.55
N ILE A 172 22.78 -17.95 7.65
CA ILE A 172 23.52 -18.25 6.42
C ILE A 172 24.97 -18.49 6.87
N PRO A 173 25.57 -19.68 6.65
CA PRO A 173 26.98 -19.84 6.87
C PRO A 173 27.70 -18.91 5.88
N PHE A 174 28.55 -18.02 6.39
CA PHE A 174 29.45 -17.24 5.55
C PHE A 174 30.36 -18.23 4.83
N SER A 175 30.22 -18.37 3.51
CA SER A 175 31.26 -19.00 2.68
C SER A 175 32.44 -18.05 2.72
N THR A 176 33.50 -18.42 3.43
CA THR A 176 34.81 -17.80 3.31
C THR A 176 35.43 -18.36 2.03
N ASP A 177 35.13 -17.72 0.90
CA ASP A 177 35.92 -17.83 -0.31
C ASP A 177 36.80 -16.59 -0.44
#